data_AF-W6MG41-F1
#
_entry.id   AF-W6MG41-F1
#
_cell.length_a   1.000
_cell.length_b   1.000
_cell.length_c   1.000
_cell.angle_alpha   90.00
_cell.angle_beta   90.00
_cell.angle_gamma   90.00
#
_symmetry.space_group_name_H-M   'P 1'
#
loop_
_entity.id
_entity.type
_entity.pdbx_description
1 polymer ?
#
loop_
_entity_poly.entity_id
_entity_poly.type
_entity_poly.pdbx_seq_one_letter_code
_entity_poly.pdbx_strand_id
1 'polypeptide(L)'
;MTYPISYDSTTKKVTLDDDVSASQYKDLQVELSQLNTLTSELVSNGGDVPPAPSKESYNKSLSAMTKKMHEAAVSSMKTQKFADAAKQFGLALEMASRRAKFESFQLTIPEVAVCLNGRCDANLMAGNFLDAYNDAEILTNIMPNVPDHFLRKGVAARNLGRLVDAKAEFERGLCFNESHPKLQAELQNIVVKIAEENGE
;
A
#
# COMPACT_ATOMS: atom_id res chain seq x y z
N MET A 1 -32.58 -3.03 19.05
CA MET A 1 -31.60 -1.94 18.99
C MET A 1 -31.79 -1.28 17.64
N THR A 2 -32.07 0.03 17.60
CA THR A 2 -32.40 0.79 16.39
C THR A 2 -31.22 1.71 16.08
N TYR A 3 -30.77 1.75 14.82
CA TYR A 3 -29.68 2.61 14.37
C TYR A 3 -30.24 3.79 13.56
N PRO A 4 -29.61 4.98 13.64
CA PRO A 4 -30.05 6.17 12.88
C PRO A 4 -29.52 6.11 11.44
N ILE A 5 -30.17 5.27 10.62
CA ILE A 5 -29.77 5.03 9.24
C ILE A 5 -30.95 5.14 8.29
N SER A 6 -30.66 5.68 7.10
CA SER A 6 -31.60 5.84 5.99
C SER A 6 -31.11 5.09 4.76
N TYR A 7 -32.05 4.57 3.97
CA TYR A 7 -31.76 3.90 2.70
C TYR A 7 -32.33 4.71 1.53
N ASP A 8 -31.48 5.01 0.56
CA ASP A 8 -31.88 5.61 -0.71
C ASP A 8 -32.06 4.53 -1.78
N SER A 9 -33.29 4.35 -2.25
CA SER A 9 -33.66 3.35 -3.26
C SER A 9 -33.09 3.63 -4.65
N THR A 10 -32.75 4.89 -4.95
CA THR A 10 -32.18 5.31 -6.24
C THR A 10 -30.70 4.98 -6.30
N THR A 11 -29.94 5.42 -5.28
CA THR A 11 -28.50 5.16 -5.22
C THR A 11 -28.15 3.80 -4.64
N LYS A 12 -29.13 3.13 -4.01
CA LYS A 12 -29.00 1.87 -3.26
C LYS A 12 -27.97 1.95 -2.13
N LYS A 13 -27.79 3.13 -1.55
CA LYS A 13 -26.85 3.38 -0.45
C LYS A 13 -27.58 3.49 0.88
N VAL A 14 -26.90 3.06 1.93
CA VAL A 14 -27.29 3.29 3.31
C VAL A 14 -26.42 4.40 3.89
N THR A 15 -27.04 5.40 4.49
CA THR A 15 -26.36 6.57 5.08
C THR A 15 -26.84 6.78 6.51
N LEU A 16 -26.08 7.56 7.29
CA LEU A 16 -26.60 8.11 8.53
C LEU A 16 -27.77 9.05 8.22
N ASP A 17 -28.70 9.18 9.16
CA ASP A 17 -29.78 10.16 9.06
C ASP A 17 -29.20 11.60 9.07
N ASP A 18 -29.88 12.54 8.41
CA ASP A 18 -29.37 13.91 8.24
C ASP A 18 -29.26 14.70 9.56
N ASP A 19 -29.99 14.28 10.60
CA ASP A 19 -30.07 14.93 11.90
C ASP A 19 -29.01 14.42 12.90
N VAL A 20 -28.25 13.37 12.56
CA VAL A 20 -27.20 12.84 13.42
C VAL A 20 -25.81 13.32 13.02
N SER A 21 -25.00 13.65 14.02
CA SER A 21 -23.61 14.06 13.79
C SER A 21 -22.74 12.87 13.41
N ALA A 22 -22.10 12.94 12.23
CA ALA A 22 -21.12 11.96 11.79
C ALA A 22 -19.95 11.78 12.78
N SER A 23 -19.59 12.81 13.56
CA SER A 23 -18.53 12.69 14.56
C SER A 23 -18.91 11.80 15.75
N GLN A 24 -20.20 11.77 16.10
CA GLN A 24 -20.72 10.93 17.17
C GLN A 24 -20.83 9.46 16.73
N TYR A 25 -21.04 9.23 15.43
CA TYR A 25 -21.26 7.91 14.84
C TYR A 25 -20.13 7.50 13.88
N LYS A 26 -18.89 7.88 14.19
CA LYS A 26 -17.73 7.66 13.32
C LYS A 26 -17.55 6.18 12.94
N ASP A 27 -17.66 5.27 13.91
CA ASP A 27 -17.49 3.84 13.64
C ASP A 27 -18.62 3.30 12.76
N LEU A 28 -19.86 3.70 13.03
CA LEU A 28 -21.01 3.35 12.17
C LEU A 28 -20.85 3.92 10.76
N GLN A 29 -20.32 5.15 10.61
CA GLN A 29 -20.04 5.74 9.30
C GLN A 29 -19.03 4.91 8.50
N VAL A 30 -18.00 4.38 9.16
CA VAL A 30 -17.02 3.48 8.52
C VAL A 30 -17.71 2.20 8.05
N GLU A 31 -18.51 1.56 8.90
CA GLU A 31 -19.26 0.35 8.55
C GLU A 31 -20.22 0.59 7.37
N LEU A 32 -20.95 1.72 7.36
CA LEU A 32 -21.84 2.08 6.25
C LEU A 32 -21.07 2.30 4.94
N SER A 33 -19.88 2.91 4.99
CA SER A 33 -19.03 3.06 3.80
C SER A 33 -18.55 1.72 3.26
N GLN A 34 -18.17 0.79 4.14
CA GLN A 34 -17.76 -0.57 3.76
C GLN A 34 -18.93 -1.36 3.19
N LEU A 35 -20.11 -1.28 3.83
CA LEU A 35 -21.34 -1.89 3.36
C LEU A 35 -21.70 -1.39 1.96
N ASN A 36 -21.73 -0.07 1.74
CA ASN A 36 -22.02 0.50 0.42
C ASN A 36 -21.03 0.06 -0.66
N THR A 37 -19.75 -0.07 -0.31
CA THR A 37 -18.72 -0.60 -1.21
C THR A 37 -19.06 -2.03 -1.60
N LEU A 38 -19.33 -2.89 -0.61
CA LEU A 38 -19.67 -4.30 -0.84
C LEU A 38 -20.97 -4.43 -1.64
N THR A 39 -22.02 -3.69 -1.32
CA THR A 39 -23.30 -3.73 -2.05
C THR A 39 -23.12 -3.33 -3.51
N SER A 40 -22.32 -2.30 -3.79
CA SER A 40 -22.00 -1.89 -5.16
C SER A 40 -21.25 -2.98 -5.93
N GLU A 41 -20.29 -3.66 -5.29
CA GLU A 41 -19.54 -4.77 -5.88
C GLU A 41 -20.45 -5.98 -6.15
N LEU A 42 -21.35 -6.33 -5.22
CA LEU A 42 -22.32 -7.41 -5.37
C LEU A 42 -23.30 -7.16 -6.52
N VAL A 43 -23.87 -5.95 -6.59
CA VAL A 43 -24.76 -5.56 -7.70
C VAL A 43 -24.03 -5.62 -9.03
N SER A 44 -22.76 -5.19 -9.08
CA SER A 44 -21.96 -5.21 -10.31
C SER A 44 -21.57 -6.63 -10.73
N ASN A 45 -21.45 -7.57 -9.79
CA ASN A 45 -21.18 -8.98 -10.07
C ASN A 45 -22.33 -9.67 -10.84
N GLY A 46 -23.56 -9.18 -10.68
CA GLY A 46 -24.73 -9.64 -11.45
C GLY A 46 -25.27 -11.02 -11.07
N GLY A 47 -24.68 -11.69 -10.07
CA GLY A 47 -25.18 -12.94 -9.49
C GLY A 47 -25.62 -12.76 -8.04
N ASP A 48 -26.52 -13.62 -7.57
CA ASP A 48 -27.07 -13.57 -6.20
C ASP A 48 -25.99 -13.77 -5.12
N VAL A 49 -24.98 -14.58 -5.43
CA VAL A 49 -23.82 -14.85 -4.56
C VAL A 49 -22.56 -14.79 -5.41
N PRO A 50 -21.50 -14.10 -4.95
CA PRO A 50 -20.21 -14.10 -5.64
C PRO A 50 -19.64 -15.52 -5.80
N PRO A 51 -18.93 -15.79 -6.90
CA PRO A 51 -18.22 -17.05 -7.05
C PRO A 51 -17.16 -17.19 -5.95
N ALA A 52 -16.82 -18.43 -5.60
CA ALA A 52 -15.73 -18.68 -4.66
C ALA A 52 -14.41 -18.06 -5.19
N PRO A 53 -13.56 -17.49 -4.31
CA PRO A 53 -12.29 -16.91 -4.73
C PRO A 53 -11.35 -17.97 -5.31
N SER A 54 -11.06 -17.89 -6.60
CA SER A 54 -10.17 -18.83 -7.30
C SER A 54 -9.40 -18.11 -8.41
N LYS A 55 -8.46 -18.80 -9.07
CA LYS A 55 -7.73 -18.24 -10.23
C LYS A 55 -8.66 -18.04 -11.44
N GLU A 56 -9.74 -18.79 -11.50
CA GLU A 56 -10.73 -18.78 -12.57
C GLU A 56 -11.70 -17.61 -12.40
N SER A 57 -12.16 -17.34 -11.17
CA SER A 57 -13.07 -16.23 -10.85
C SER A 57 -12.36 -14.87 -10.71
N TYR A 58 -11.04 -14.85 -10.64
CA TYR A 58 -10.24 -13.63 -10.52
C TYR A 58 -10.31 -12.75 -11.77
N ASN A 59 -10.42 -11.42 -11.59
CA ASN A 59 -10.56 -10.50 -12.71
C ASN A 59 -9.22 -10.30 -13.47
N LYS A 60 -9.06 -11.06 -14.55
CA LYS A 60 -7.86 -11.06 -15.41
C LYS A 60 -7.70 -9.78 -16.22
N SER A 61 -8.80 -9.15 -16.62
CA SER A 61 -8.78 -7.90 -17.39
C SER A 61 -8.22 -6.76 -16.54
N LEU A 62 -8.63 -6.70 -15.27
CA LEU A 62 -8.09 -5.75 -14.31
C LEU A 62 -6.60 -6.00 -14.06
N SER A 63 -6.17 -7.26 -13.93
CA SER A 63 -4.74 -7.60 -13.82
C SER A 63 -3.93 -7.11 -15.01
N ALA A 64 -4.45 -7.30 -16.22
CA ALA A 64 -3.80 -6.84 -17.44
C ALA A 64 -3.68 -5.32 -17.49
N MET A 65 -4.73 -4.60 -17.05
CA MET A 65 -4.70 -3.13 -16.96
C MET A 65 -3.71 -2.63 -15.90
N THR A 66 -3.74 -3.20 -14.69
CA THR A 66 -2.78 -2.89 -13.62
C THR A 66 -1.34 -3.12 -14.09
N LYS A 67 -1.07 -4.26 -14.73
CA LYS A 67 0.24 -4.58 -15.29
C LYS A 67 0.69 -3.55 -16.34
N LYS A 68 -0.19 -3.16 -17.26
CA LYS A 68 0.12 -2.14 -18.27
C LYS A 68 0.44 -0.78 -17.64
N MET A 69 -0.31 -0.36 -16.61
CA MET A 69 -0.03 0.89 -15.89
C MET A 69 1.30 0.82 -15.13
N HIS A 70 1.59 -0.32 -14.50
CA HIS A 70 2.88 -0.56 -13.86
C HIS A 70 4.04 -0.50 -14.85
N GLU A 71 3.93 -1.13 -16.02
CA GLU A 71 4.96 -1.08 -17.07
C GLU A 71 5.20 0.34 -17.59
N ALA A 72 4.14 1.15 -17.71
CA ALA A 72 4.28 2.57 -18.05
C ALA A 72 5.05 3.35 -16.97
N ALA A 73 4.76 3.11 -15.69
CA ALA A 73 5.49 3.69 -14.57
C ALA A 73 6.98 3.29 -14.55
N VAL A 74 7.28 2.03 -14.83
CA VAL A 74 8.66 1.53 -14.97
C VAL A 74 9.39 2.23 -16.13
N SER A 75 8.71 2.56 -17.22
CA SER A 75 9.31 3.35 -18.32
C SER A 75 9.72 4.76 -17.85
N SER A 76 8.88 5.40 -17.04
CA SER A 76 9.20 6.70 -16.41
C SER A 76 10.38 6.59 -15.44
N MET A 77 10.51 5.49 -14.69
CA MET A 77 11.68 5.21 -13.85
C MET A 77 12.97 5.14 -14.68
N LYS A 78 12.95 4.42 -15.82
CA LYS A 78 14.12 4.28 -16.71
C LYS A 78 14.59 5.61 -17.31
N THR A 79 13.65 6.53 -17.53
CA THR A 79 13.93 7.88 -18.04
C THR A 79 14.20 8.89 -16.93
N GLN A 80 14.39 8.43 -15.69
CA GLN A 80 14.66 9.24 -14.50
C GLN A 80 13.58 10.29 -14.17
N LYS A 81 12.35 10.11 -14.69
CA LYS A 81 11.20 10.94 -14.35
C LYS A 81 10.53 10.42 -13.07
N PHE A 82 11.23 10.50 -11.95
CA PHE A 82 10.83 9.81 -10.71
C PHE A 82 9.51 10.33 -10.13
N ALA A 83 9.27 11.64 -10.13
CA ALA A 83 8.02 12.21 -9.65
C ALA A 83 6.79 11.78 -10.49
N ASP A 84 6.95 11.68 -11.81
CA ASP A 84 5.90 11.17 -12.69
C ASP A 84 5.71 9.66 -12.52
N ALA A 85 6.79 8.92 -12.35
CA ALA A 85 6.74 7.49 -12.06
C ALA A 85 5.98 7.21 -10.76
N ALA A 86 6.21 7.99 -9.69
CA ALA A 86 5.49 7.84 -8.42
C ALA A 86 3.98 8.03 -8.59
N LYS A 87 3.55 9.04 -9.37
CA LYS A 87 2.14 9.24 -9.71
C LYS A 87 1.56 8.07 -10.50
N GLN A 88 2.30 7.57 -11.51
CA GLN A 88 1.85 6.46 -12.35
C GLN A 88 1.76 5.14 -11.56
N PHE A 89 2.70 4.86 -10.67
CA PHE A 89 2.59 3.73 -9.73
C PHE A 89 1.43 3.90 -8.77
N GLY A 90 1.16 5.14 -8.30
CA GLY A 90 -0.02 5.44 -7.50
C GLY A 90 -1.33 5.08 -8.21
N LEU A 91 -1.46 5.42 -9.49
CA LEU A 91 -2.63 5.05 -10.30
C LEU A 91 -2.73 3.52 -10.50
N ALA A 92 -1.60 2.85 -10.72
CA ALA A 92 -1.57 1.38 -10.83
C ALA A 92 -1.97 0.70 -9.51
N LEU A 93 -1.51 1.23 -8.37
CA LEU A 93 -1.87 0.76 -7.03
C LEU A 93 -3.36 0.96 -6.75
N GLU A 94 -3.92 2.11 -7.12
CA GLU A 94 -5.35 2.38 -7.01
C GLU A 94 -6.16 1.38 -7.84
N MET A 95 -5.72 1.09 -9.07
CA MET A 95 -6.35 0.08 -9.93
C MET A 95 -6.33 -1.32 -9.29
N ALA A 96 -5.18 -1.73 -8.73
CA ALA A 96 -5.04 -3.00 -8.02
C ALA A 96 -5.95 -3.08 -6.77
N SER A 97 -6.12 -1.96 -6.06
CA SER A 97 -6.88 -1.88 -4.81
C SER A 97 -8.40 -1.77 -5.01
N ARG A 98 -8.85 -1.41 -6.23
CA ARG A 98 -10.27 -1.34 -6.62
C ARG A 98 -10.91 -2.71 -6.90
N ARG A 99 -10.17 -3.80 -6.73
CA ARG A 99 -10.68 -5.17 -6.84
C ARG A 99 -11.86 -5.41 -5.89
N ALA A 100 -12.80 -6.24 -6.34
CA ALA A 100 -13.91 -6.64 -5.51
C ALA A 100 -13.40 -7.41 -4.29
N LYS A 101 -13.98 -7.17 -3.10
CA LYS A 101 -13.45 -7.71 -1.83
C LYS A 101 -13.61 -9.22 -1.68
N PHE A 102 -14.42 -9.83 -2.54
CA PHE A 102 -14.59 -11.28 -2.64
C PHE A 102 -13.65 -11.93 -3.67
N GLU A 103 -12.77 -11.18 -4.35
CA GLU A 103 -11.71 -11.77 -5.17
C GLU A 103 -10.59 -12.39 -4.30
N SER A 104 -9.76 -13.24 -4.91
CA SER A 104 -8.67 -13.90 -4.19
C SER A 104 -7.64 -12.88 -3.66
N PHE A 105 -7.57 -12.77 -2.33
CA PHE A 105 -6.57 -11.95 -1.65
C PHE A 105 -5.14 -12.38 -1.99
N GLN A 106 -4.91 -13.69 -2.10
CA GLN A 106 -3.59 -14.26 -2.45
C GLN A 106 -3.11 -13.81 -3.83
N LEU A 107 -4.02 -13.54 -4.77
CA LEU A 107 -3.68 -13.01 -6.09
C LEU A 107 -3.60 -11.49 -6.10
N THR A 108 -4.39 -10.83 -5.25
CA THR A 108 -4.45 -9.36 -5.15
C THR A 108 -3.20 -8.77 -4.50
N ILE A 109 -2.74 -9.33 -3.38
CA ILE A 109 -1.61 -8.77 -2.63
C ILE A 109 -0.33 -8.64 -3.47
N PRO A 110 0.09 -9.63 -4.26
CA PRO A 110 1.27 -9.49 -5.13
C PRO A 110 1.17 -8.33 -6.14
N GLU A 111 -0.03 -8.01 -6.64
CA GLU A 111 -0.23 -6.88 -7.56
C GLU A 111 -0.15 -5.53 -6.83
N VAL A 112 -0.75 -5.44 -5.63
CA VAL A 112 -0.65 -4.26 -4.76
C VAL A 112 0.81 -4.03 -4.36
N ALA A 113 1.47 -5.10 -3.92
CA ALA A 113 2.87 -5.16 -3.53
C ALA A 113 3.83 -4.60 -4.59
N VAL A 114 3.72 -5.08 -5.84
CA VAL A 114 4.66 -4.67 -6.89
C VAL A 114 4.46 -3.19 -7.27
N CYS A 115 3.22 -2.70 -7.29
CA CYS A 115 2.93 -1.28 -7.54
C CYS A 115 3.43 -0.40 -6.39
N LEU A 116 3.24 -0.84 -5.14
CA LEU A 116 3.68 -0.12 -3.96
C LEU A 116 5.21 -0.08 -3.84
N ASN A 117 5.89 -1.19 -4.17
CA ASN A 117 7.36 -1.24 -4.29
C ASN A 117 7.87 -0.21 -5.31
N GLY A 118 7.27 -0.18 -6.50
CA GLY A 118 7.62 0.80 -7.53
C GLY A 118 7.39 2.24 -7.08
N ARG A 119 6.26 2.53 -6.41
CA ARG A 119 5.97 3.86 -5.86
C ARG A 119 6.97 4.27 -4.79
N CYS A 120 7.30 3.36 -3.89
CA CYS A 120 8.31 3.57 -2.85
C CYS A 120 9.67 3.93 -3.46
N ASP A 121 10.13 3.15 -4.45
CA ASP A 121 11.40 3.39 -5.14
C ASP A 121 11.38 4.72 -5.89
N ALA A 122 10.28 5.05 -6.56
CA ALA A 122 10.12 6.33 -7.24
C ALA A 122 10.16 7.52 -6.26
N ASN A 123 9.49 7.40 -5.09
CA ASN A 123 9.50 8.43 -4.05
C ASN A 123 10.89 8.60 -3.43
N LEU A 124 11.62 7.50 -3.15
CA LEU A 124 13.01 7.56 -2.69
C LEU A 124 13.89 8.33 -3.69
N MET A 125 13.79 7.99 -4.97
CA MET A 125 14.59 8.63 -6.03
C MET A 125 14.18 10.08 -6.31
N ALA A 126 12.92 10.44 -6.05
CA ALA A 126 12.41 11.81 -6.17
C ALA A 126 12.74 12.70 -4.95
N GLY A 127 13.26 12.13 -3.85
CA GLY A 127 13.50 12.84 -2.59
C GLY A 127 12.26 13.00 -1.70
N ASN A 128 11.16 12.32 -2.02
CA ASN A 128 9.92 12.33 -1.24
C ASN A 128 10.01 11.28 -0.10
N PHE A 129 10.93 11.49 0.84
CA PHE A 129 11.30 10.46 1.82
C PHE A 129 10.17 10.08 2.79
N LEU A 130 9.27 11.00 3.14
CA LEU A 130 8.13 10.71 4.01
C LEU A 130 7.14 9.75 3.33
N ASP A 131 6.82 10.01 2.06
CA ASP A 131 5.93 9.14 1.28
C ASP A 131 6.55 7.76 1.05
N ALA A 132 7.86 7.72 0.75
CA ALA A 132 8.59 6.46 0.66
C ALA A 132 8.60 5.67 1.98
N TYR A 133 8.76 6.36 3.12
CA TYR A 133 8.72 5.71 4.43
C TYR A 133 7.36 5.05 4.69
N ASN A 134 6.27 5.76 4.40
CA ASN A 134 4.91 5.24 4.55
C ASN A 134 4.64 4.04 3.62
N ASP A 135 5.11 4.12 2.36
CA ASP A 135 4.99 3.00 1.41
C ASP A 135 5.77 1.77 1.91
N ALA A 136 7.00 1.96 2.37
CA ALA A 136 7.84 0.90 2.91
C ALA A 136 7.26 0.30 4.20
N GLU A 137 6.65 1.11 5.07
CA GLU A 137 5.96 0.63 6.26
C GLU A 137 4.80 -0.31 5.90
N ILE A 138 3.95 0.08 4.95
CA ILE A 138 2.87 -0.79 4.46
C ILE A 138 3.46 -2.10 3.91
N LEU A 139 4.52 -2.03 3.10
CA LEU A 139 5.21 -3.21 2.55
C LEU A 139 5.72 -4.16 3.63
N THR A 140 6.34 -3.64 4.69
CA THR A 140 6.81 -4.46 5.82
C THR A 140 5.67 -5.11 6.60
N ASN A 141 4.45 -4.55 6.57
CA ASN A 141 3.28 -5.15 7.21
C ASN A 141 2.61 -6.22 6.32
N ILE A 142 2.50 -5.99 5.01
CA ILE A 142 1.81 -6.94 4.11
C ILE A 142 2.72 -8.07 3.62
N MET A 143 4.03 -7.86 3.58
CA MET A 143 5.03 -8.85 3.16
C MET A 143 6.27 -8.74 4.08
N PRO A 144 6.15 -9.20 5.33
CA PRO A 144 7.18 -9.01 6.35
C PRO A 144 8.45 -9.84 6.10
N ASN A 145 8.42 -10.82 5.21
CA ASN A 145 9.54 -11.74 4.96
C ASN A 145 10.47 -11.31 3.82
N VAL A 146 10.33 -10.08 3.30
CA VAL A 146 11.14 -9.57 2.20
C VAL A 146 12.13 -8.51 2.74
N PRO A 147 13.43 -8.82 2.80
CA PRO A 147 14.45 -7.91 3.35
C PRO A 147 14.49 -6.52 2.70
N ASP A 148 14.23 -6.45 1.39
CA ASP A 148 14.28 -5.20 0.63
C ASP A 148 13.22 -4.17 1.09
N HIS A 149 12.13 -4.59 1.75
CA HIS A 149 11.17 -3.64 2.30
C HIS A 149 11.73 -2.90 3.52
N PHE A 150 12.46 -3.61 4.39
CA PHE A 150 13.18 -3.01 5.51
C PHE A 150 14.32 -2.11 5.02
N LEU A 151 15.03 -2.52 3.96
CA LEU A 151 16.04 -1.67 3.33
C LEU A 151 15.43 -0.33 2.87
N ARG A 152 14.30 -0.36 2.15
CA ARG A 152 13.59 0.86 1.71
C ARG A 152 13.18 1.74 2.90
N LYS A 153 12.60 1.13 3.94
CA LYS A 153 12.16 1.86 5.14
C LYS A 153 13.33 2.51 5.88
N GLY A 154 14.43 1.78 6.05
CA GLY A 154 15.64 2.28 6.70
C GLY A 154 16.32 3.39 5.90
N VAL A 155 16.40 3.26 4.57
CA VAL A 155 16.92 4.34 3.69
C VAL A 155 16.04 5.58 3.78
N ALA A 156 14.71 5.43 3.75
CA ALA A 156 13.80 6.56 3.93
C ALA A 156 13.98 7.22 5.31
N ALA A 157 14.03 6.44 6.39
CA ALA A 157 14.25 6.92 7.75
C ALA A 157 15.58 7.68 7.91
N ARG A 158 16.66 7.15 7.32
CA ARG A 158 17.99 7.79 7.31
C ARG A 158 17.94 9.17 6.65
N ASN A 159 17.27 9.29 5.52
CA ASN A 159 17.12 10.56 4.82
C ASN A 159 16.18 11.55 5.53
N LEU A 160 15.28 11.06 6.39
CA LEU A 160 14.48 11.88 7.31
C LEU A 160 15.24 12.27 8.59
N GLY A 161 16.52 11.91 8.73
CA GLY A 161 17.33 12.19 9.92
C GLY A 161 17.06 11.26 11.11
N ARG A 162 16.25 10.22 10.94
CA ARG A 162 15.92 9.25 12.00
C ARG A 162 16.92 8.10 11.99
N LEU A 163 18.15 8.38 12.43
CA LEU A 163 19.26 7.41 12.29
C LEU A 163 19.05 6.14 13.12
N VAL A 164 18.52 6.28 14.34
CA VAL A 164 18.23 5.14 15.24
C VAL A 164 17.17 4.23 14.63
N ASP A 165 16.10 4.79 14.09
CA ASP A 165 15.05 4.04 13.39
C ASP A 165 15.64 3.33 12.16
N ALA A 166 16.46 4.02 11.37
CA ALA A 166 17.11 3.44 10.19
C ALA A 166 17.98 2.22 10.56
N LYS A 167 18.78 2.33 11.62
CA LYS A 167 19.59 1.23 12.16
C LYS A 167 18.72 0.03 12.53
N ALA A 168 17.63 0.26 13.28
CA ALA A 168 16.73 -0.81 13.71
C ALA A 168 16.07 -1.52 12.51
N GLU A 169 15.67 -0.78 11.48
CA GLU A 169 15.12 -1.38 10.26
C GLU A 169 16.16 -2.19 9.49
N PHE A 170 17.42 -1.73 9.38
CA PHE A 170 18.47 -2.52 8.74
C PHE A 170 18.77 -3.83 9.49
N GLU A 171 18.86 -3.76 10.82
CA GLU A 171 19.04 -4.94 11.68
C GLU A 171 17.86 -5.92 11.50
N ARG A 172 16.62 -5.41 11.48
CA ARG A 172 15.43 -6.23 11.26
C ARG A 172 15.40 -6.88 9.87
N GLY A 173 15.84 -6.16 8.84
CA GLY A 173 15.98 -6.71 7.49
C GLY A 173 17.00 -7.87 7.44
N LEU A 174 18.11 -7.75 8.15
CA LEU A 174 19.14 -8.78 8.24
C LEU A 174 18.66 -10.03 8.98
N CYS A 175 17.66 -9.93 9.86
CA CYS A 175 17.03 -11.12 10.46
C CYS A 175 16.34 -12.02 9.43
N PHE A 176 15.93 -11.48 8.28
CA PHE A 176 15.34 -12.26 7.17
C PHE A 176 16.38 -12.73 6.15
N ASN A 177 17.49 -12.00 6.01
CA ASN A 177 18.62 -12.39 5.17
C ASN A 177 19.92 -11.75 5.68
N GLU A 178 20.68 -12.52 6.46
CA GLU A 178 21.91 -12.06 7.09
C GLU A 178 22.98 -11.66 6.07
N SER A 179 23.04 -12.35 4.92
CA SER A 179 24.02 -12.12 3.86
C SER A 179 23.60 -11.03 2.86
N HIS A 180 22.61 -10.20 3.20
CA HIS A 180 22.10 -9.17 2.29
C HIS A 180 23.09 -7.99 2.17
N PRO A 181 23.82 -7.84 1.04
CA PRO A 181 25.00 -6.98 0.98
C PRO A 181 24.67 -5.49 1.18
N LYS A 182 23.55 -5.01 0.63
CA LYS A 182 23.13 -3.61 0.78
C LYS A 182 22.72 -3.28 2.22
N LEU A 183 22.12 -4.24 2.93
CA LEU A 183 21.67 -4.01 4.31
C LEU A 183 22.89 -3.97 5.24
N GLN A 184 23.85 -4.87 5.05
CA GLN A 184 25.12 -4.86 5.78
C GLN A 184 25.87 -3.54 5.56
N ALA A 185 25.97 -3.08 4.30
CA ALA A 185 26.63 -1.83 3.97
C ALA A 185 25.93 -0.60 4.59
N GLU A 186 24.61 -0.50 4.48
CA GLU A 186 23.86 0.62 5.08
C GLU A 186 23.91 0.58 6.63
N LEU A 187 23.92 -0.62 7.23
CA LEU A 187 24.08 -0.77 8.68
C LEU A 187 25.47 -0.29 9.16
N GLN A 188 26.53 -0.63 8.43
CA GLN A 188 27.87 -0.14 8.76
C GLN A 188 27.94 1.39 8.65
N ASN A 189 27.40 1.95 7.57
CA ASN A 189 27.38 3.40 7.34
C ASN A 189 26.59 4.15 8.42
N ILE A 190 25.42 3.63 8.83
CA ILE A 190 24.58 4.31 9.82
C ILE A 190 25.20 4.27 11.21
N VAL A 191 25.90 3.19 11.58
CA VAL A 191 26.57 3.08 12.89
C VAL A 191 27.68 4.12 13.01
N VAL A 192 28.50 4.30 11.97
CA VAL A 192 29.53 5.36 11.95
C VAL A 192 28.88 6.73 12.08
N LYS A 193 27.81 7.00 11.33
CA LYS A 193 27.13 8.29 11.37
C LYS A 193 26.50 8.60 12.75
N ILE A 194 25.96 7.58 13.42
CA ILE A 194 25.43 7.73 14.78
C ILE A 194 26.55 8.06 15.78
N ALA A 195 27.70 7.40 15.68
CA ALA A 195 28.86 7.69 16.51
C ALA A 195 29.35 9.14 16.30
N GLU A 196 29.44 9.58 15.05
CA GLU A 196 29.80 10.96 14.70
C GLU A 196 28.82 12.00 15.30
N GLU A 197 27.51 11.74 15.25
CA GLU A 197 26.49 12.63 15.87
C GLU A 197 26.59 12.65 17.41
N ASN A 198 27.09 11.57 18.02
CA ASN A 198 27.31 11.47 19.46
C ASN A 198 28.69 12.03 19.90
N GLY A 199 29.57 12.37 18.97
CA GLY A 199 30.91 12.90 19.25
C GLY A 199 31.96 11.85 19.65
N GLU A 200 31.77 10.60 19.22
CA GLU A 200 32.68 9.47 19.44
C GLU A 200 33.72 9.29 18.31
#